data_AF-A0A815PBL7-F1
#
_entry.id   AF-A0A815PBL7-F1
#
_cell.length_a   1.000
_cell.length_b   1.000
_cell.length_c   1.000
_cell.angle_alpha   90.00
_cell.angle_beta   90.00
_cell.angle_gamma   90.00
#
_symmetry.space_group_name_H-M   'P 1'
#
loop_
_entity.id
_entity.type
_entity.pdbx_description
1 polymer ?
#
loop_
_entity_poly.entity_id
_entity_poly.type
_entity_poly.pdbx_seq_one_letter_code
_entity_poly.pdbx_strand_id
1 'polypeptide(L)'
;MILDRFCLHILPKICDTIECLDLGSSSMKHILRTTHYPNLYTLGLYNIDEKSVRSLFTDEILSSDIFKNQITRLLITINKNDDYGMMLEIQSFNDCLHLLDGRFNQLHTLYVDLVNLRRPHEIQNQGNLPNLKCFSLSCVYATYYYNETILPLLYRMSNLEELDLYFSVEVDETFIDGNYLKKNIINRMTRLNQFTFYIPSIMSTRKEMNFPSTEDIQLTFIDFPANKIISYVDYFPEIKQSRCHIYSYPSFMPYYGDITNNFPGGLFQYVRVVSLYDEHPFEHEFFLRIVQSFPFMEKLSLKNNKSQNRKQSYESNNDNQNFSVIEYSFLSELVIIDVHDDYIEEFLFDTKTYLQNNIILQINYESLQRVTHNFTTNAARIHSTKISKLYLYGKTKCSNSCLQEYFPYAKICYPDIF
;
A
#
# COMPACT_ATOMS: atom_id res chain seq x y z
N MET A 1 30.32 -16.21 0.06
CA MET A 1 31.68 -15.68 0.33
C MET A 1 31.68 -14.35 1.07
N ILE A 2 31.04 -13.27 0.59
CA ILE A 2 30.99 -11.98 1.32
C ILE A 2 30.19 -12.10 2.62
N LEU A 3 28.99 -12.70 2.55
CA LEU A 3 28.14 -12.93 3.72
C LEU A 3 28.83 -13.79 4.78
N ASP A 4 29.49 -14.88 4.36
CA ASP A 4 30.21 -15.77 5.28
C ASP A 4 31.35 -15.04 5.99
N ARG A 5 32.10 -14.21 5.26
CA ARG A 5 33.19 -13.40 5.84
C ARG A 5 32.65 -12.37 6.83
N PHE A 6 31.51 -11.75 6.52
CA PHE A 6 30.83 -10.82 7.42
C PHE A 6 30.36 -11.54 8.71
N CYS A 7 29.67 -12.67 8.57
CA CYS A 7 29.15 -13.45 9.70
C CYS A 7 30.27 -14.03 10.57
N LEU A 8 31.39 -14.47 9.99
CA LEU A 8 32.48 -15.10 10.73
C LEU A 8 33.46 -14.13 11.39
N HIS A 9 33.66 -12.93 10.82
CA HIS A 9 34.74 -12.03 11.27
C HIS A 9 34.31 -10.66 11.75
N ILE A 10 33.18 -10.15 11.26
CA ILE A 10 32.70 -8.81 11.59
C ILE A 10 31.61 -8.90 12.64
N LEU A 11 30.60 -9.72 12.40
CA LEU A 11 29.42 -9.85 13.24
C LEU A 11 29.75 -10.19 14.71
N PRO A 12 30.68 -11.12 15.03
CA PRO A 12 31.03 -11.42 16.42
C PRO A 12 31.77 -10.28 17.13
N LYS A 13 32.31 -9.30 16.39
CA LYS A 13 33.01 -8.14 16.99
C LYS A 13 32.06 -7.00 17.34
N ILE A 14 30.86 -6.99 16.77
CA ILE A 14 29.88 -5.91 16.93
C ILE A 14 28.56 -6.38 17.54
N CYS A 15 28.37 -7.68 17.76
CA CYS A 15 27.10 -8.27 18.20
C CYS A 15 26.57 -7.66 19.51
N ASP A 16 27.46 -7.28 20.42
CA ASP A 16 27.09 -6.65 21.69
C ASP A 16 26.58 -5.21 21.52
N THR A 17 26.70 -4.62 20.33
CA THR A 17 26.16 -3.27 20.03
C THR A 17 24.91 -3.32 19.15
N ILE A 18 24.53 -4.52 18.68
CA ILE A 18 23.37 -4.68 17.79
C ILE A 18 22.10 -4.73 18.62
N GLU A 19 21.32 -3.66 18.55
CA GLU A 19 20.02 -3.51 19.20
C GLU A 19 18.84 -3.89 18.29
N CYS A 20 19.05 -3.73 16.97
CA CYS A 20 18.08 -3.99 15.91
C CYS A 20 18.75 -4.77 14.77
N LEU A 21 18.07 -5.80 14.27
CA LEU A 21 18.58 -6.62 13.17
C LEU A 21 17.50 -6.81 12.10
N ASP A 22 17.77 -6.31 10.90
CA ASP A 22 16.89 -6.39 9.74
C ASP A 22 17.42 -7.42 8.75
N LEU A 23 16.65 -8.48 8.50
CA LEU A 23 17.09 -9.67 7.76
C LEU A 23 16.18 -9.95 6.56
N GLY A 24 16.81 -10.19 5.41
CA GLY A 24 16.17 -10.79 4.24
C GLY A 24 16.20 -12.32 4.27
N SER A 25 15.27 -12.95 3.54
CA SER A 25 15.00 -14.39 3.57
C SER A 25 16.21 -15.32 3.42
N SER A 26 17.16 -15.00 2.53
CA SER A 26 18.26 -15.91 2.17
C SER A 26 19.40 -15.98 3.20
N SER A 27 19.54 -14.99 4.07
CA SER A 27 20.69 -14.85 5.00
C SER A 27 20.33 -15.08 6.46
N MET A 28 19.02 -15.04 6.77
CA MET A 28 18.49 -14.99 8.12
C MET A 28 18.93 -16.16 9.01
N LYS A 29 18.75 -17.41 8.55
CA LYS A 29 19.09 -18.59 9.37
C LYS A 29 20.57 -18.66 9.71
N HIS A 30 21.43 -18.27 8.78
CA HIS A 30 22.87 -18.30 9.00
C HIS A 30 23.29 -17.22 10.01
N ILE A 31 22.76 -16.00 9.86
CA ILE A 31 23.04 -14.88 10.76
C ILE A 31 22.55 -15.17 12.20
N LEU A 32 21.34 -15.70 12.35
CA LEU A 32 20.76 -15.98 13.67
C LEU A 32 21.42 -17.18 14.38
N ARG A 33 22.05 -18.11 13.65
CA ARG A 33 22.78 -19.27 14.22
C ARG A 33 24.23 -18.98 14.61
N THR A 34 24.86 -18.01 13.95
CA THR A 34 26.33 -17.87 14.01
C THR A 34 26.81 -17.04 15.19
N THR A 35 25.96 -16.19 15.77
CA THR A 35 26.38 -15.22 16.78
C THR A 35 25.30 -15.04 17.85
N HIS A 36 25.70 -14.87 19.11
CA HIS A 36 24.81 -14.44 20.18
C HIS A 36 24.73 -12.92 20.18
N TYR A 37 23.53 -12.36 20.26
CA TYR A 37 23.30 -10.91 20.29
C TYR A 37 22.68 -10.56 21.63
N PRO A 38 23.45 -10.18 22.67
CA PRO A 38 22.91 -9.98 24.02
C PRO A 38 22.04 -8.74 24.20
N ASN A 39 22.14 -7.77 23.27
CA ASN A 39 21.40 -6.50 23.33
C ASN A 39 20.32 -6.35 22.24
N LEU A 40 20.13 -7.37 21.40
CA LEU A 40 19.10 -7.40 20.36
C LEU A 40 17.70 -7.46 20.98
N TYR A 41 16.89 -6.41 20.81
CA TYR A 41 15.50 -6.40 21.26
C TYR A 41 14.50 -6.16 20.12
N THR A 42 14.97 -5.75 18.94
CA THR A 42 14.16 -5.59 17.73
C THR A 42 14.64 -6.52 16.62
N LEU A 43 13.74 -7.32 16.05
CA LEU A 43 14.03 -8.19 14.91
C LEU A 43 13.09 -7.84 13.74
N GLY A 44 13.66 -7.40 12.62
CA GLY A 44 12.97 -7.13 11.37
C GLY A 44 13.20 -8.25 10.36
N LEU A 45 12.12 -8.82 9.83
CA LEU A 45 12.12 -9.95 8.91
C LEU A 45 11.42 -9.53 7.62
N TYR A 46 12.19 -9.26 6.57
CA TYR A 46 11.67 -8.65 5.34
C TYR A 46 11.72 -9.58 4.14
N ASN A 47 10.69 -9.49 3.29
CA ASN A 47 10.57 -10.27 2.05
C ASN A 47 10.79 -11.76 2.28
N ILE A 48 10.23 -12.28 3.38
CA ILE A 48 10.34 -13.69 3.72
C ILE A 48 9.16 -14.44 3.14
N ASP A 49 9.43 -15.49 2.37
CA ASP A 49 8.40 -16.37 1.89
C ASP A 49 7.81 -17.18 3.05
N GLU A 50 6.56 -17.57 2.90
CA GLU A 50 5.80 -18.28 3.92
C GLU A 50 6.52 -19.53 4.48
N LYS A 51 7.14 -20.33 3.61
CA LYS A 51 7.82 -21.56 4.01
C LYS A 51 9.05 -21.25 4.86
N SER A 52 9.78 -20.21 4.51
CA SER A 52 10.91 -19.71 5.30
C SER A 52 10.47 -19.17 6.65
N VAL A 53 9.33 -18.47 6.71
CA VAL A 53 8.75 -18.00 7.99
C VAL A 53 8.38 -19.19 8.87
N ARG A 54 7.58 -20.14 8.36
CA ARG A 54 7.20 -21.36 9.11
C ARG A 54 8.43 -22.10 9.60
N SER A 55 9.42 -22.32 8.73
CA SER A 55 10.64 -23.03 9.08
C SER A 55 11.50 -22.29 10.10
N LEU A 56 11.57 -20.96 10.04
CA LEU A 56 12.29 -20.15 11.02
C LEU A 56 11.69 -20.31 12.42
N PHE A 57 10.36 -20.27 12.48
CA PHE A 57 9.66 -20.37 13.73
C PHE A 57 9.51 -21.81 14.23
N THR A 58 9.56 -22.83 13.38
CA THR A 58 9.60 -24.23 13.82
C THR A 58 11.01 -24.71 14.16
N ASP A 59 12.05 -24.12 13.53
CA ASP A 59 13.45 -24.42 13.82
C ASP A 59 13.84 -24.07 15.28
N GLU A 60 14.83 -24.81 15.80
CA GLU A 60 15.35 -24.62 17.16
C GLU A 60 15.88 -23.20 17.44
N ILE A 61 16.21 -22.43 16.40
CA ILE A 61 16.84 -21.11 16.47
C ILE A 61 15.97 -20.14 17.28
N LEU A 62 14.71 -19.92 16.86
CA LEU A 62 13.80 -19.02 17.56
C LEU A 62 13.21 -19.63 18.83
N SER A 63 13.35 -20.94 19.02
CA SER A 63 13.01 -21.59 20.29
C SER A 63 14.13 -21.54 21.33
N SER A 64 15.32 -21.04 20.98
CA SER A 64 16.40 -20.88 21.94
C SER A 64 16.04 -19.81 22.98
N ASP A 65 16.42 -20.03 24.23
CA ASP A 65 16.07 -19.16 25.36
C ASP A 65 16.53 -17.70 25.17
N ILE A 66 17.52 -17.49 24.29
CA ILE A 66 18.02 -16.19 23.85
C ILE A 66 16.89 -15.38 23.20
N PHE A 67 16.23 -15.89 22.17
CA PHE A 67 15.19 -15.13 21.47
C PHE A 67 13.90 -15.03 22.28
N LYS A 68 13.58 -16.07 23.06
CA LYS A 68 12.32 -16.12 23.83
C LYS A 68 12.17 -15.00 24.86
N ASN A 69 13.28 -14.57 25.45
CA ASN A 69 13.30 -13.66 26.59
C ASN A 69 13.86 -12.27 26.27
N GLN A 70 14.31 -12.03 25.04
CA GLN A 70 15.05 -10.82 24.70
C GLN A 70 14.36 -9.95 23.64
N ILE A 71 13.67 -10.57 22.67
CA ILE A 71 12.98 -9.83 21.62
C ILE A 71 11.68 -9.24 22.18
N THR A 72 11.61 -7.91 22.17
CA THR A 72 10.43 -7.15 22.60
C THR A 72 9.64 -6.57 21.42
N ARG A 73 10.29 -6.42 20.26
CA ARG A 73 9.70 -5.90 19.02
C ARG A 73 10.00 -6.83 17.84
N LEU A 74 8.96 -7.20 17.11
CA LEU A 74 9.07 -8.04 15.93
C LEU A 74 8.36 -7.39 14.75
N LEU A 75 9.06 -7.24 13.63
CA LEU A 75 8.50 -6.76 12.36
C LEU A 75 8.63 -7.87 11.33
N ILE A 76 7.53 -8.21 10.67
CA ILE A 76 7.50 -9.26 9.66
C ILE A 76 6.79 -8.72 8.41
N THR A 77 7.51 -8.70 7.29
CA THR A 77 6.95 -8.51 5.95
C THR A 77 7.01 -9.83 5.21
N ILE A 78 5.84 -10.42 5.00
CA ILE A 78 5.71 -11.68 4.29
C ILE A 78 5.41 -11.35 2.83
N ASN A 79 6.41 -11.53 1.98
CA ASN A 79 6.27 -11.32 0.54
C ASN A 79 6.14 -12.67 -0.15
N LYS A 80 5.20 -12.76 -1.10
CA LYS A 80 5.09 -13.92 -1.97
C LYS A 80 5.77 -13.60 -3.28
N ASN A 81 6.94 -14.19 -3.50
CA ASN A 81 7.62 -14.08 -4.79
C ASN A 81 6.72 -14.62 -5.90
N ASP A 82 6.76 -13.90 -7.02
CA ASP A 82 6.00 -14.00 -8.27
C ASP A 82 6.06 -15.35 -9.01
N ASP A 83 5.67 -16.46 -8.37
CA ASP A 83 5.20 -17.64 -9.11
C ASP A 83 3.68 -17.59 -9.16
N TYR A 84 3.18 -17.20 -10.33
CA TYR A 84 1.79 -17.16 -10.74
C TYR A 84 0.96 -18.30 -10.09
N GLY A 85 -0.01 -17.91 -9.25
CA GLY A 85 -1.18 -18.74 -8.99
C GLY A 85 -1.27 -19.48 -7.66
N MET A 86 -0.32 -19.34 -6.74
CA MET A 86 -0.55 -19.77 -5.34
C MET A 86 -0.58 -18.56 -4.43
N MET A 87 -1.50 -18.50 -3.48
CA MET A 87 -1.74 -17.35 -2.58
C MET A 87 -1.32 -17.67 -1.14
N LEU A 88 -1.15 -16.67 -0.28
CA LEU A 88 -0.90 -16.88 1.15
C LEU A 88 -2.24 -17.20 1.83
N GLU A 89 -2.33 -18.37 2.45
CA GLU A 89 -3.51 -18.75 3.22
C GLU A 89 -3.45 -18.08 4.59
N ILE A 90 -4.59 -17.62 5.11
CA ILE A 90 -4.67 -17.08 6.48
C ILE A 90 -4.27 -18.14 7.53
N GLN A 91 -4.35 -19.43 7.19
CA GLN A 91 -3.74 -20.50 7.99
C GLN A 91 -2.26 -20.24 8.24
N SER A 92 -1.53 -19.69 7.27
CA SER A 92 -0.12 -19.37 7.40
C SER A 92 0.14 -18.20 8.33
N PHE A 93 -0.76 -17.21 8.36
CA PHE A 93 -0.68 -16.09 9.31
C PHE A 93 -1.08 -16.53 10.72
N ASN A 94 -2.14 -17.31 10.87
CA ASN A 94 -2.47 -17.96 12.13
C ASN A 94 -1.34 -18.88 12.58
N ASP A 95 -0.71 -19.65 11.69
CA ASP A 95 0.46 -20.46 12.00
C ASP A 95 1.61 -19.57 12.48
N CYS A 96 1.87 -18.43 11.82
CA CYS A 96 2.85 -17.46 12.31
C CYS A 96 2.52 -16.95 13.72
N LEU A 97 1.24 -16.73 14.04
CA LEU A 97 0.80 -16.28 15.36
C LEU A 97 0.74 -17.40 16.41
N HIS A 98 0.41 -18.63 16.01
CA HIS A 98 0.57 -19.85 16.81
C HIS A 98 2.04 -20.13 17.10
N LEU A 99 2.92 -19.74 16.20
CA LEU A 99 4.36 -19.81 16.39
C LEU A 99 4.88 -18.72 17.33
N LEU A 100 4.17 -17.60 17.49
CA LEU A 100 4.44 -16.60 18.54
C LEU A 100 3.90 -17.03 19.91
N ASP A 101 2.80 -17.79 19.93
CA ASP A 101 2.18 -18.31 21.14
C ASP A 101 3.17 -19.20 21.93
N GLY A 102 3.49 -18.76 23.16
CA GLY A 102 4.44 -19.44 24.06
C GLY A 102 5.93 -19.33 23.70
N ARG A 103 6.32 -18.67 22.61
CA ARG A 103 7.74 -18.52 22.22
C ARG A 103 8.34 -17.18 22.59
N PHE A 104 7.62 -16.07 22.48
CA PHE A 104 8.16 -14.76 22.85
C PHE A 104 7.48 -14.22 24.10
N ASN A 105 7.97 -14.63 25.27
CA ASN A 105 7.40 -14.25 26.56
C ASN A 105 7.48 -12.73 26.80
N GLN A 106 8.44 -12.06 26.16
CA GLN A 106 8.68 -10.62 26.27
C GLN A 106 8.23 -9.82 25.05
N LEU A 107 7.49 -10.40 24.10
CA LEU A 107 7.02 -9.64 22.94
C LEU A 107 5.95 -8.64 23.37
N HIS A 108 6.28 -7.35 23.26
CA HIS A 108 5.37 -6.25 23.56
C HIS A 108 4.78 -5.64 22.29
N THR A 109 5.52 -5.69 21.18
CA THR A 109 5.11 -5.05 19.93
C THR A 109 5.28 -5.99 18.73
N LEU A 110 4.24 -6.11 17.92
CA LEU A 110 4.24 -6.92 16.71
C LEU A 110 3.73 -6.09 15.51
N TYR A 111 4.55 -5.98 14.48
CA TYR A 111 4.20 -5.37 13.20
C TYR A 111 4.15 -6.45 12.12
N VAL A 112 3.03 -6.50 11.40
CA VAL A 112 2.82 -7.45 10.32
C VAL A 112 2.39 -6.70 9.07
N ASP A 113 3.14 -6.91 7.99
CA ASP A 113 2.78 -6.44 6.65
C ASP A 113 2.55 -7.65 5.72
N LEU A 114 1.32 -7.76 5.22
CA LEU A 114 0.83 -8.87 4.42
C LEU A 114 0.54 -8.42 2.99
N VAL A 115 1.18 -9.09 2.03
CA VAL A 115 1.00 -8.79 0.60
C VAL A 115 -0.15 -9.60 -0.02
N ASN A 116 -0.79 -10.57 0.66
CA ASN A 116 -2.00 -11.24 0.15
C ASN A 116 -2.68 -12.10 1.24
N LEU A 117 -4.01 -12.11 1.33
CA LEU A 117 -4.78 -12.97 2.25
C LEU A 117 -5.91 -13.73 1.51
N ARG A 118 -5.91 -15.07 1.56
CA ARG A 118 -7.04 -15.91 1.07
C ARG A 118 -7.78 -16.67 2.16
N ARG A 119 -8.97 -17.18 1.77
CA ARG A 119 -9.96 -17.94 2.58
C ARG A 119 -9.31 -18.79 3.68
N PRO A 120 -9.77 -18.67 4.94
CA PRO A 120 -9.36 -19.60 5.97
C PRO A 120 -9.98 -20.98 5.73
N HIS A 121 -9.25 -22.03 6.08
CA HIS A 121 -9.86 -23.20 6.72
C HIS A 121 -10.05 -22.87 8.21
N GLU A 122 -11.13 -23.36 8.81
CA GLU A 122 -11.60 -23.04 10.17
C GLU A 122 -10.46 -22.74 11.16
N ILE A 123 -10.50 -21.54 11.74
CA ILE A 123 -9.58 -21.15 12.82
C ILE A 123 -9.95 -22.00 14.04
N GLN A 124 -9.13 -23.01 14.35
CA GLN A 124 -9.27 -23.74 15.60
C GLN A 124 -8.85 -22.84 16.76
N ASN A 125 -9.71 -22.73 17.77
CA ASN A 125 -9.46 -21.99 19.01
C ASN A 125 -8.17 -22.47 19.69
N GLN A 126 -7.08 -21.72 19.59
CA GLN A 126 -5.87 -21.99 20.36
C GLN A 126 -5.24 -20.67 20.82
N GLY A 127 -5.03 -20.54 22.14
CA GLY A 127 -4.13 -19.58 22.82
C GLY A 127 -4.45 -18.08 22.80
N ASN A 128 -4.41 -17.43 23.96
CA ASN A 128 -4.39 -15.96 24.09
C ASN A 128 -2.94 -15.44 24.03
N LEU A 129 -2.73 -14.21 23.54
CA LEU A 129 -1.42 -13.54 23.55
C LEU A 129 -1.41 -12.43 24.63
N PRO A 130 -1.28 -12.75 25.94
CA PRO A 130 -1.57 -11.81 27.01
C PRO A 130 -0.54 -10.67 27.17
N ASN A 131 0.69 -10.83 26.68
CA ASN A 131 1.78 -9.87 26.89
C ASN A 131 1.92 -8.83 25.77
N LEU A 132 1.24 -9.05 24.63
CA LEU A 132 1.30 -8.12 23.51
C LEU A 132 0.54 -6.84 23.85
N LYS A 133 1.23 -5.70 23.75
CA LYS A 133 0.67 -4.37 24.01
C LYS A 133 0.37 -3.60 22.74
N CYS A 134 1.20 -3.76 21.72
CA CYS A 134 1.09 -3.03 20.46
C CYS A 134 1.00 -4.02 19.30
N PHE A 135 0.01 -3.83 18.44
CA PHE A 135 -0.16 -4.65 17.24
C PHE A 135 -0.46 -3.76 16.03
N SER A 136 0.26 -3.98 14.94
CA SER A 136 0.01 -3.32 13.67
C SER A 136 -0.17 -4.36 12.58
N LEU A 137 -1.25 -4.22 11.81
CA LEU A 137 -1.55 -5.06 10.66
C LEU A 137 -1.73 -4.18 9.42
N SER A 138 -0.87 -4.39 8.43
CA SER A 138 -1.01 -3.85 7.08
C SER A 138 -1.32 -4.98 6.10
N CYS A 139 -2.32 -4.80 5.24
CA CYS A 139 -2.60 -5.69 4.13
C CYS A 139 -2.94 -4.90 2.88
N VAL A 140 -2.14 -5.06 1.83
CA VAL A 140 -2.23 -4.27 0.59
C VAL A 140 -3.50 -4.60 -0.22
N TYR A 141 -3.97 -5.85 -0.15
CA TYR A 141 -5.13 -6.31 -0.93
C TYR A 141 -6.37 -6.46 -0.06
N ALA A 142 -7.54 -6.38 -0.72
CA ALA A 142 -8.82 -6.55 -0.07
C ALA A 142 -8.97 -7.93 0.57
N THR A 143 -9.39 -7.96 1.84
CA THR A 143 -9.78 -9.18 2.54
C THR A 143 -11.29 -9.39 2.46
N TYR A 144 -11.68 -10.59 2.03
CA TYR A 144 -13.09 -11.03 1.98
C TYR A 144 -13.58 -11.59 3.31
N TYR A 145 -12.69 -11.82 4.28
CA TYR A 145 -12.97 -12.61 5.48
C TYR A 145 -12.68 -11.84 6.76
N TYR A 146 -12.85 -10.53 6.75
CA TYR A 146 -12.52 -9.68 7.91
C TYR A 146 -13.20 -10.18 9.19
N ASN A 147 -14.48 -10.57 9.11
CA ASN A 147 -15.26 -11.08 10.24
C ASN A 147 -14.79 -12.45 10.72
N GLU A 148 -14.38 -13.31 9.79
CA GLU A 148 -14.03 -14.70 10.05
C GLU A 148 -12.55 -14.86 10.43
N THR A 149 -11.71 -13.85 10.17
CA THR A 149 -10.25 -13.99 10.27
C THR A 149 -9.58 -12.92 11.10
N ILE A 150 -9.77 -11.66 10.74
CA ILE A 150 -9.10 -10.55 11.43
C ILE A 150 -9.76 -10.33 12.78
N LEU A 151 -11.10 -10.27 12.85
CA LEU A 151 -11.79 -10.06 14.12
C LEU A 151 -11.50 -11.14 15.19
N PRO A 152 -11.61 -12.45 14.91
CA PRO A 152 -11.33 -13.47 15.91
C PRO A 152 -9.88 -13.41 16.40
N LEU A 153 -8.95 -13.09 15.49
CA LEU A 153 -7.57 -12.86 15.86
C LEU A 153 -7.44 -11.66 16.82
N LEU A 154 -8.01 -10.51 16.45
CA LEU A 154 -7.99 -9.32 17.29
C LEU A 154 -8.59 -9.60 18.69
N TYR A 155 -9.62 -10.43 18.79
CA TYR A 155 -10.22 -10.82 20.08
C TYR A 155 -9.28 -11.62 20.99
N ARG A 156 -8.34 -12.38 20.42
CA ARG A 156 -7.29 -13.08 21.20
C ARG A 156 -6.24 -12.12 21.77
N MET A 157 -6.20 -10.89 21.26
CA MET A 157 -5.32 -9.80 21.67
C MET A 157 -6.13 -8.68 22.34
N SER A 158 -7.15 -9.03 23.14
CA SER A 158 -8.02 -8.05 23.80
C SER A 158 -7.31 -7.15 24.83
N ASN A 159 -6.06 -7.48 25.20
CA ASN A 159 -5.24 -6.73 26.15
C ASN A 159 -4.39 -5.62 25.52
N LEU A 160 -4.46 -5.44 24.20
CA LEU A 160 -3.70 -4.41 23.49
C LEU A 160 -3.96 -3.01 24.07
N GLU A 161 -2.89 -2.24 24.15
CA GLU A 161 -2.89 -0.81 24.47
C GLU A 161 -2.89 0.00 23.17
N GLU A 162 -2.18 -0.45 22.14
CA GLU A 162 -2.09 0.20 20.84
C GLU A 162 -2.44 -0.76 19.69
N LEU A 163 -3.26 -0.27 18.75
CA LEU A 163 -3.67 -1.02 17.58
C LEU A 163 -3.61 -0.14 16.33
N ASP A 164 -2.92 -0.63 15.30
CA ASP A 164 -2.87 0.01 13.98
C ASP A 164 -3.38 -0.95 12.90
N LEU A 165 -4.39 -0.55 12.13
CA LEU A 165 -5.02 -1.39 11.10
C LEU A 165 -5.06 -0.69 9.72
N TYR A 166 -4.38 -1.25 8.73
CA TYR A 166 -4.32 -0.70 7.37
C TYR A 166 -4.65 -1.76 6.33
N PHE A 167 -5.91 -1.88 5.90
CA PHE A 167 -6.29 -2.87 4.89
C PHE A 167 -7.65 -2.58 4.28
N SER A 168 -7.85 -3.04 3.04
CA SER A 168 -9.16 -3.00 2.39
C SER A 168 -10.02 -4.21 2.77
N VAL A 169 -11.34 -4.05 2.85
CA VAL A 169 -12.29 -5.14 3.16
C VAL A 169 -13.37 -5.21 2.10
N GLU A 170 -13.67 -6.39 1.59
CA GLU A 170 -14.90 -6.61 0.82
C GLU A 170 -16.03 -7.04 1.77
N VAL A 171 -17.16 -6.35 1.71
CA VAL A 171 -18.33 -6.57 2.57
C VAL A 171 -19.56 -6.90 1.73
N ASP A 172 -20.38 -7.84 2.23
CA ASP A 172 -21.57 -8.30 1.51
C ASP A 172 -22.81 -7.43 1.77
N GLU A 173 -22.94 -6.87 2.98
CA GLU A 173 -24.20 -6.24 3.43
C GLU A 173 -24.05 -4.78 3.83
N THR A 174 -23.10 -4.45 4.72
CA THR A 174 -22.93 -3.10 5.23
C THR A 174 -21.47 -2.72 5.31
N PHE A 175 -21.16 -1.44 5.06
CA PHE A 175 -19.82 -0.90 5.29
C PHE A 175 -19.37 -1.05 6.73
N ILE A 176 -18.06 -1.11 6.93
CA ILE A 176 -17.47 -0.94 8.25
C ILE A 176 -17.59 0.56 8.59
N ASP A 177 -18.42 0.86 9.58
CA ASP A 177 -18.65 2.21 10.10
C ASP A 177 -18.18 2.33 11.57
N GLY A 178 -18.41 3.49 12.19
CA GLY A 178 -18.03 3.74 13.58
C GLY A 178 -18.78 2.86 14.58
N ASN A 179 -20.05 2.55 14.34
CA ASN A 179 -20.83 1.65 15.20
C ASN A 179 -20.27 0.24 15.17
N TYR A 180 -19.92 -0.23 13.97
CA TYR A 180 -19.31 -1.52 13.74
C TYR A 180 -17.96 -1.60 14.48
N LEU A 181 -17.06 -0.63 14.29
CA LEU A 181 -15.75 -0.63 14.94
C LEU A 181 -15.87 -0.50 16.46
N LYS A 182 -16.84 0.28 16.95
CA LYS A 182 -17.11 0.40 18.39
C LYS A 182 -17.54 -0.93 19.00
N LYS A 183 -18.50 -1.60 18.37
CA LYS A 183 -19.04 -2.89 18.83
C LYS A 183 -17.99 -4.01 18.81
N ASN A 184 -17.20 -4.08 17.74
CA ASN A 184 -16.30 -5.20 17.52
C ASN A 184 -14.91 -4.96 18.10
N ILE A 185 -14.36 -3.75 18.03
CA ILE A 185 -13.00 -3.46 18.51
C ILE A 185 -13.03 -2.77 19.88
N ILE A 186 -13.54 -1.55 19.94
CA ILE A 186 -13.43 -0.67 21.12
C ILE A 186 -14.03 -1.34 22.38
N ASN A 187 -15.25 -1.86 22.29
CA ASN A 187 -15.93 -2.45 23.44
C ASN A 187 -15.25 -3.74 23.95
N ARG A 188 -14.43 -4.40 23.12
CA ARG A 188 -13.76 -5.65 23.47
C ARG A 188 -12.32 -5.45 23.93
N MET A 189 -11.67 -4.39 23.48
CA MET A 189 -10.30 -4.04 23.81
C MET A 189 -10.28 -2.91 24.84
N THR A 190 -10.66 -3.20 26.08
CA THR A 190 -10.86 -2.18 27.12
C THR A 190 -9.58 -1.48 27.58
N ARG A 191 -8.40 -2.00 27.20
CA ARG A 191 -7.08 -1.40 27.47
C ARG A 191 -6.57 -0.52 26.34
N LEU A 192 -7.29 -0.47 25.21
CA LEU A 192 -6.85 0.24 24.02
C LEU A 192 -6.89 1.75 24.28
N ASN A 193 -5.71 2.37 24.31
CA ASN A 193 -5.52 3.81 24.47
C ASN A 193 -5.27 4.51 23.12
N GLN A 194 -4.80 3.76 22.12
CA GLN A 194 -4.53 4.26 20.78
C GLN A 194 -5.08 3.29 19.74
N PHE A 195 -5.92 3.81 18.85
CA PHE A 195 -6.42 3.08 17.70
C PHE A 195 -6.27 3.91 16.42
N THR A 196 -5.32 3.51 15.57
CA THR A 196 -5.09 4.10 14.26
C THR A 196 -5.63 3.15 13.19
N PHE A 197 -6.31 3.66 12.17
CA PHE A 197 -6.78 2.81 11.10
C PHE A 197 -6.95 3.52 9.76
N TYR A 198 -6.87 2.74 8.68
CA TYR A 198 -7.35 3.04 7.33
C TYR A 198 -8.02 1.77 6.79
N ILE A 199 -9.36 1.77 6.73
CA ILE A 199 -10.14 0.57 6.40
C ILE A 199 -11.16 0.90 5.31
N PRO A 200 -10.75 0.96 4.03
CA PRO A 200 -11.71 1.09 2.94
C PRO A 200 -12.55 -0.18 2.84
N SER A 201 -13.87 -0.02 2.98
CA SER A 201 -14.84 -1.08 2.79
C SER A 201 -15.39 -1.03 1.37
N ILE A 202 -15.41 -2.16 0.70
CA ILE A 202 -15.81 -2.31 -0.70
C ILE A 202 -17.05 -3.20 -0.74
N MET A 203 -18.12 -2.76 -1.38
CA MET A 203 -19.37 -3.51 -1.44
C MET A 203 -19.82 -3.64 -2.90
N SER A 204 -20.22 -4.85 -3.30
CA SER A 204 -20.83 -5.06 -4.62
C SER A 204 -22.31 -4.68 -4.60
N THR A 205 -22.74 -3.77 -5.47
CA THR A 205 -24.10 -3.24 -5.52
C THR A 205 -25.07 -4.14 -6.29
N ARG A 206 -24.97 -5.47 -6.07
CA ARG A 206 -25.85 -6.46 -6.73
C ARG A 206 -27.31 -6.35 -6.30
N LYS A 207 -27.59 -5.66 -5.20
CA LYS A 207 -28.93 -5.41 -4.66
C LYS A 207 -29.18 -3.90 -4.65
N GLU A 208 -30.40 -3.48 -4.98
CA GLU A 208 -30.90 -2.13 -4.72
C GLU A 208 -30.90 -1.90 -3.20
N MET A 209 -29.81 -1.36 -2.67
CA MET A 209 -29.70 -0.95 -1.29
C MET A 209 -29.71 0.57 -1.22
N ASN A 210 -30.40 1.12 -0.22
CA ASN A 210 -30.19 2.50 0.18
C ASN A 210 -28.79 2.58 0.78
N PHE A 211 -27.84 3.08 0.00
CA PHE A 211 -26.47 3.23 0.48
C PHE A 211 -26.36 4.46 1.39
N PRO A 212 -25.62 4.36 2.51
CA PRO A 212 -25.44 5.47 3.43
C PRO A 212 -24.63 6.60 2.78
N SER A 213 -25.06 7.84 2.94
CA SER A 213 -24.28 9.00 2.52
C SER A 213 -22.96 9.12 3.30
N THR A 214 -22.05 9.97 2.80
CA THR A 214 -20.83 10.34 3.54
C THR A 214 -21.16 10.88 4.92
N GLU A 215 -22.21 11.71 5.02
CA GLU A 215 -22.71 12.27 6.27
C GLU A 215 -23.23 11.18 7.21
N ASP A 216 -24.01 10.22 6.69
CA ASP A 216 -24.52 9.10 7.49
C ASP A 216 -23.38 8.29 8.13
N ILE A 217 -22.34 7.98 7.35
CA ILE A 217 -21.15 7.28 7.87
C ILE A 217 -20.41 8.15 8.88
N GLN A 218 -20.19 9.43 8.59
CA GLN A 218 -19.45 10.33 9.47
C GLN A 218 -20.15 10.50 10.84
N LEU A 219 -21.49 10.49 10.87
CA LEU A 219 -22.29 10.57 12.10
C LEU A 219 -22.05 9.38 13.03
N THR A 220 -21.68 8.20 12.50
CA THR A 220 -21.38 7.02 13.33
C THR A 220 -20.11 7.17 14.17
N PHE A 221 -19.29 8.19 13.89
CA PHE A 221 -18.03 8.46 14.57
C PHE A 221 -18.08 9.59 15.61
N ILE A 222 -19.25 10.21 15.86
CA ILE A 222 -19.38 11.36 16.80
C ILE A 222 -18.82 11.03 18.19
N ASP A 223 -19.11 9.85 18.71
CA ASP A 223 -18.68 9.40 20.05
C ASP A 223 -17.54 8.36 19.96
N PHE A 224 -16.74 8.42 18.90
CA PHE A 224 -15.63 7.48 18.72
C PHE A 224 -14.38 7.96 19.48
N PRO A 225 -13.72 7.11 20.28
CA PRO A 225 -12.65 7.53 21.20
C PRO A 225 -11.28 7.78 20.52
N ALA A 226 -11.27 8.17 19.24
CA ALA A 226 -10.04 8.42 18.49
C ALA A 226 -9.84 9.91 18.21
N ASN A 227 -8.68 10.25 17.66
CA ASN A 227 -8.47 11.53 16.98
C ASN A 227 -9.49 11.72 15.85
N LYS A 228 -9.49 12.90 15.22
CA LYS A 228 -10.34 13.23 14.06
C LYS A 228 -10.40 12.05 13.07
N ILE A 229 -11.61 11.53 12.85
CA ILE A 229 -11.89 10.50 11.85
C ILE A 229 -12.46 11.17 10.61
N ILE A 230 -11.95 10.78 9.45
CA ILE A 230 -12.47 11.24 8.17
C ILE A 230 -13.09 10.04 7.48
N SER A 231 -14.30 10.24 6.95
CA SER A 231 -14.97 9.27 6.10
C SER A 231 -15.52 9.90 4.83
N TYR A 232 -15.57 9.12 3.75
CA TYR A 232 -16.33 9.46 2.55
C TYR A 232 -16.76 8.19 1.82
N VAL A 233 -17.85 8.29 1.07
CA VAL A 233 -18.44 7.18 0.32
C VAL A 233 -18.44 7.51 -1.17
N ASP A 234 -18.01 6.54 -1.96
CA ASP A 234 -17.97 6.57 -3.41
C ASP A 234 -18.90 5.53 -4.01
N TYR A 235 -19.54 5.91 -5.10
CA TYR A 235 -20.50 5.09 -5.84
C TYR A 235 -20.04 4.94 -7.27
N PHE A 236 -19.85 3.69 -7.68
CA PHE A 236 -19.37 3.30 -9.00
C PHE A 236 -20.46 2.49 -9.71
N PRO A 237 -21.49 3.15 -10.29
CA PRO A 237 -22.59 2.50 -10.97
C PRO A 237 -22.17 1.62 -12.16
N GLU A 238 -21.12 1.98 -12.91
CA GLU A 238 -20.72 1.21 -14.11
C GLU A 238 -20.18 -0.17 -13.72
N ILE A 239 -19.36 -0.25 -12.67
CA ILE A 239 -18.84 -1.52 -12.15
C ILE A 239 -19.69 -2.16 -11.06
N LYS A 240 -20.84 -1.55 -10.73
CA LYS A 240 -21.74 -2.01 -9.66
C LYS A 240 -21.01 -2.21 -8.33
N GLN A 241 -20.30 -1.19 -7.90
CA GLN A 241 -19.52 -1.20 -6.65
C GLN A 241 -19.72 0.10 -5.88
N SER A 242 -19.66 0.02 -4.57
CA SER A 242 -19.57 1.18 -3.69
C SER A 242 -18.36 1.01 -2.78
N ARG A 243 -17.72 2.12 -2.39
CA ARG A 243 -16.58 2.11 -1.47
C ARG A 243 -16.81 3.11 -0.36
N CYS A 244 -16.51 2.74 0.87
CA CYS A 244 -16.53 3.61 2.02
C CYS A 244 -15.12 3.68 2.59
N HIS A 245 -14.50 4.84 2.50
CA HIS A 245 -13.19 5.10 3.07
C HIS A 245 -13.37 5.61 4.49
N ILE A 246 -12.74 4.97 5.48
CA ILE A 246 -12.69 5.44 6.86
C ILE A 246 -11.25 5.41 7.37
N TYR A 247 -10.81 6.49 8.00
CA TYR A 247 -9.48 6.53 8.59
C TYR A 247 -9.31 7.54 9.72
N SER A 248 -8.37 7.23 10.61
CA SER A 248 -7.90 8.14 11.66
C SER A 248 -6.89 9.14 11.12
N TYR A 249 -6.97 10.40 11.55
CA TYR A 249 -6.05 11.47 11.17
C TYR A 249 -5.16 11.89 12.37
N PRO A 250 -3.84 12.13 12.17
CA PRO A 250 -3.08 11.94 10.92
C PRO A 250 -2.89 10.47 10.57
N SER A 251 -2.85 10.17 9.27
CA SER A 251 -2.56 8.82 8.78
C SER A 251 -1.06 8.65 8.54
N PHE A 252 -0.49 7.55 9.03
CA PHE A 252 0.91 7.16 8.85
C PHE A 252 1.13 6.17 7.69
N MET A 253 0.08 5.93 6.92
CA MET A 253 0.08 4.91 5.87
C MET A 253 0.99 5.33 4.70
N PRO A 254 1.83 4.42 4.17
CA PRO A 254 2.71 4.73 3.03
C PRO A 254 2.00 4.68 1.67
N TYR A 255 0.82 4.06 1.59
CA TYR A 255 0.06 3.88 0.36
C TYR A 255 -1.36 4.41 0.53
N TYR A 256 -1.86 5.27 -0.37
CA TYR A 256 -3.27 5.68 -0.39
C TYR A 256 -3.91 5.26 -1.71
N GLY A 257 -4.79 4.27 -1.64
CA GLY A 257 -5.38 3.66 -2.82
C GLY A 257 -6.74 4.21 -3.22
N ASP A 258 -7.00 4.20 -4.53
CA ASP A 258 -8.30 4.39 -5.15
C ASP A 258 -8.97 5.74 -4.82
N ILE A 259 -8.21 6.83 -4.89
CA ILE A 259 -8.73 8.18 -4.63
C ILE A 259 -9.64 8.62 -5.78
N THR A 260 -10.84 9.09 -5.42
CA THR A 260 -11.89 9.59 -6.32
C THR A 260 -12.03 11.11 -6.26
N ASN A 261 -12.88 11.70 -7.10
CA ASN A 261 -13.23 13.12 -7.06
C ASN A 261 -13.84 13.59 -5.72
N ASN A 262 -14.42 12.67 -4.93
CA ASN A 262 -14.99 12.98 -3.62
C ASN A 262 -13.93 13.14 -2.52
N PHE A 263 -12.66 12.88 -2.84
CA PHE A 263 -11.56 13.05 -1.89
C PHE A 263 -11.53 14.47 -1.31
N PRO A 264 -11.70 14.63 0.01
CA PRO A 264 -11.84 15.93 0.64
C PRO A 264 -10.52 16.72 0.71
N GLY A 265 -9.38 16.10 0.38
CA GLY A 265 -8.05 16.65 0.61
C GLY A 265 -7.56 16.38 2.03
N GLY A 266 -6.51 17.09 2.43
CA GLY A 266 -5.84 16.94 3.74
C GLY A 266 -4.33 16.77 3.56
N LEU A 267 -3.55 16.82 4.63
CA LEU A 267 -2.10 16.68 4.54
C LEU A 267 -1.64 15.27 4.95
N PHE A 268 -1.09 14.51 3.99
CA PHE A 268 -0.68 13.12 4.17
C PHE A 268 0.83 12.99 3.95
N GLN A 269 1.61 13.48 4.92
CA GLN A 269 3.07 13.55 4.81
C GLN A 269 3.80 12.19 4.77
N TYR A 270 3.13 11.10 5.16
CA TYR A 270 3.71 9.75 5.19
C TYR A 270 3.37 8.91 3.96
N VAL A 271 2.38 9.33 3.16
CA VAL A 271 2.00 8.62 1.94
C VAL A 271 3.09 8.84 0.88
N ARG A 272 3.52 7.77 0.24
CA ARG A 272 4.51 7.73 -0.85
C ARG A 272 3.92 7.21 -2.15
N VAL A 273 2.93 6.33 -2.06
CA VAL A 273 2.30 5.71 -3.21
C VAL A 273 0.82 6.08 -3.24
N VAL A 274 0.37 6.66 -4.35
CA VAL A 274 -1.03 7.06 -4.53
C VAL A 274 -1.58 6.36 -5.77
N SER A 275 -2.82 5.85 -5.67
CA SER A 275 -3.58 5.43 -6.85
C SER A 275 -4.89 6.21 -6.96
N LEU A 276 -5.23 6.58 -8.20
CA LEU A 276 -6.41 7.37 -8.55
C LEU A 276 -7.33 6.52 -9.43
N TYR A 277 -8.61 6.47 -9.10
CA TYR A 277 -9.64 5.79 -9.87
C TYR A 277 -10.99 6.48 -9.68
N ASP A 278 -11.70 6.75 -10.77
CA ASP A 278 -13.09 7.24 -10.72
C ASP A 278 -13.81 6.88 -12.03
N GLU A 279 -15.13 6.81 -11.97
CA GLU A 279 -16.01 6.72 -13.15
C GLU A 279 -16.33 8.10 -13.73
N HIS A 280 -15.95 9.17 -13.04
CA HIS A 280 -16.04 10.56 -13.51
C HIS A 280 -14.67 11.08 -13.95
N PRO A 281 -14.59 12.03 -14.90
CA PRO A 281 -13.33 12.66 -15.28
C PRO A 281 -12.58 13.30 -14.11
N PHE A 282 -11.24 13.29 -14.16
CA PHE A 282 -10.41 14.08 -13.26
C PHE A 282 -9.98 15.38 -13.93
N GLU A 283 -10.49 16.50 -13.44
CA GLU A 283 -10.10 17.82 -13.94
C GLU A 283 -8.74 18.26 -13.35
N HIS A 284 -8.13 19.28 -13.93
CA HIS A 284 -6.82 19.79 -13.50
C HIS A 284 -6.78 20.15 -12.00
N GLU A 285 -7.85 20.74 -11.46
CA GLU A 285 -7.97 21.12 -10.05
C GLU A 285 -7.94 19.90 -9.11
N PHE A 286 -8.33 18.72 -9.60
CA PHE A 286 -8.19 17.48 -8.84
C PHE A 286 -6.72 17.13 -8.66
N PHE A 287 -5.92 17.15 -9.72
CA PHE A 287 -4.49 16.87 -9.65
C PHE A 287 -3.74 17.88 -8.75
N LEU A 288 -4.15 19.15 -8.75
CA LEU A 288 -3.66 20.16 -7.81
C LEU A 288 -3.97 19.78 -6.36
N ARG A 289 -5.20 19.33 -6.07
CA ARG A 289 -5.58 18.84 -4.74
C ARG A 289 -4.74 17.63 -4.34
N ILE A 290 -4.47 16.70 -5.26
CA ILE A 290 -3.63 15.53 -5.01
C ILE A 290 -2.21 15.95 -4.62
N VAL A 291 -1.54 16.80 -5.40
CA VAL A 291 -0.15 17.17 -5.09
C VAL A 291 -0.02 17.94 -3.76
N GLN A 292 -1.00 18.79 -3.45
CA GLN A 292 -1.06 19.50 -2.16
C GLN A 292 -1.29 18.54 -0.99
N SER A 293 -2.05 17.47 -1.22
CA SER A 293 -2.37 16.51 -0.18
C SER A 293 -1.23 15.52 0.07
N PHE A 294 -0.42 15.22 -0.94
CA PHE A 294 0.65 14.22 -0.91
C PHE A 294 2.00 14.83 -1.31
N PRO A 295 2.58 15.74 -0.50
CA PRO A 295 3.76 16.51 -0.89
C PRO A 295 5.02 15.66 -1.10
N PHE A 296 5.06 14.43 -0.58
CA PHE A 296 6.19 13.51 -0.71
C PHE A 296 5.85 12.27 -1.55
N MET A 297 4.85 12.36 -2.43
CA MET A 297 4.45 11.25 -3.30
C MET A 297 5.58 10.87 -4.25
N GLU A 298 6.01 9.61 -4.18
CA GLU A 298 7.05 9.01 -5.02
C GLU A 298 6.47 8.25 -6.20
N LYS A 299 5.26 7.70 -6.06
CA LYS A 299 4.57 6.93 -7.09
C LYS A 299 3.12 7.36 -7.24
N LEU A 300 2.72 7.64 -8.48
CA LEU A 300 1.35 7.93 -8.85
C LEU A 300 0.86 6.92 -9.89
N SER A 301 -0.25 6.25 -9.60
CA SER A 301 -0.96 5.40 -10.54
C SER A 301 -2.32 6.00 -10.84
N LEU A 302 -2.70 6.07 -12.11
CA LEU A 302 -3.98 6.59 -12.54
C LEU A 302 -4.68 5.57 -13.43
N LYS A 303 -5.97 5.36 -13.18
CA LYS A 303 -6.88 4.58 -14.00
C LYS A 303 -8.19 5.35 -14.18
N ASN A 304 -8.40 5.93 -15.36
CA ASN A 304 -9.61 6.65 -15.69
C ASN A 304 -9.72 6.80 -17.21
N ASN A 305 -10.75 6.21 -17.81
CA ASN A 305 -10.95 6.23 -19.26
C ASN A 305 -11.88 7.35 -19.74
N LYS A 306 -12.36 8.21 -18.84
CA LYS A 306 -13.23 9.34 -19.20
C LYS A 306 -12.37 10.55 -19.58
N SER A 307 -12.75 11.23 -20.67
CA SER A 307 -12.12 12.47 -21.10
C SER A 307 -12.37 13.61 -20.12
N GLN A 308 -11.40 14.52 -19.97
CA GLN A 308 -11.58 15.75 -19.20
C GLN A 308 -12.65 16.63 -19.86
N ASN A 309 -13.53 17.26 -19.07
CA ASN A 309 -14.52 18.18 -19.60
C ASN A 309 -13.89 19.56 -19.89
N ARG A 310 -12.95 20.00 -19.04
CA ARG A 310 -12.27 21.29 -19.17
C ARG A 310 -10.91 21.09 -19.80
N LYS A 311 -10.89 21.01 -21.13
CA LYS A 311 -9.63 20.95 -21.86
C LYS A 311 -8.90 22.28 -21.75
N GLN A 312 -7.67 22.25 -21.25
CA GLN A 312 -6.70 23.29 -21.51
C GLN A 312 -6.27 23.15 -22.99
N SER A 313 -7.07 23.67 -23.90
CA SER A 313 -6.70 23.65 -25.31
C SER A 313 -5.54 24.61 -25.55
N TYR A 314 -4.53 24.14 -26.28
CA TYR A 314 -3.46 24.99 -26.82
C TYR A 314 -4.02 26.00 -27.86
N GLU A 315 -5.22 25.72 -28.40
CA GLU A 315 -5.91 26.55 -29.37
C GLU A 315 -6.67 27.67 -28.66
N SER A 316 -6.17 28.88 -28.91
CA SER A 316 -6.68 30.16 -28.44
C SER A 316 -8.19 30.29 -28.60
N ASN A 317 -8.92 30.39 -27.50
CA ASN A 317 -10.17 31.13 -27.44
C ASN A 317 -10.28 31.72 -26.04
N ASN A 318 -10.20 33.07 -26.00
CA ASN A 318 -10.44 34.11 -24.99
C ASN A 318 -10.84 33.82 -23.52
N ASP A 319 -11.21 32.61 -23.14
CA ASP A 319 -11.41 32.18 -21.76
C ASP A 319 -10.21 31.34 -21.30
N ASN A 320 -9.00 31.90 -21.43
CA ASN A 320 -7.77 31.30 -20.89
C ASN A 320 -7.86 31.25 -19.36
N GLN A 321 -8.46 30.19 -18.81
CA GLN A 321 -8.19 29.78 -17.45
C GLN A 321 -6.73 29.31 -17.43
N ASN A 322 -5.81 30.24 -17.16
CA ASN A 322 -4.41 29.94 -16.89
C ASN A 322 -4.37 29.15 -15.59
N PHE A 323 -4.44 27.83 -15.71
CA PHE A 323 -4.18 26.94 -14.60
C PHE A 323 -2.70 26.98 -14.24
N SER A 324 -2.40 26.87 -12.95
CA SER A 324 -1.03 26.79 -12.46
C SER A 324 -0.41 25.46 -12.85
N VAL A 325 0.82 25.48 -13.38
CA VAL A 325 1.60 24.26 -13.61
C VAL A 325 1.74 23.46 -12.31
N ILE A 326 1.42 22.17 -12.36
CA ILE A 326 1.49 21.28 -11.19
C ILE A 326 2.90 20.74 -11.04
N GLU A 327 3.57 21.00 -9.92
CA GLU A 327 4.92 20.50 -9.66
C GLU A 327 4.90 19.22 -8.83
N TYR A 328 5.38 18.11 -9.38
CA TYR A 328 5.56 16.86 -8.65
C TYR A 328 7.02 16.67 -8.21
N SER A 329 7.42 17.31 -7.10
CA SER A 329 8.83 17.41 -6.68
C SER A 329 9.48 16.10 -6.23
N PHE A 330 8.70 15.07 -5.88
CA PHE A 330 9.23 13.78 -5.41
C PHE A 330 8.80 12.59 -6.28
N LEU A 331 7.98 12.83 -7.30
CA LEU A 331 7.48 11.76 -8.15
C LEU A 331 8.65 11.14 -8.90
N SER A 332 8.76 9.82 -8.78
CA SER A 332 9.79 9.00 -9.41
C SER A 332 9.19 7.91 -10.30
N GLU A 333 7.92 7.56 -10.10
CA GLU A 333 7.20 6.57 -10.89
C GLU A 333 5.78 7.04 -11.23
N LEU A 334 5.43 7.00 -12.53
CA LEU A 334 4.11 7.33 -13.05
C LEU A 334 3.54 6.14 -13.83
N VAL A 335 2.35 5.69 -13.45
CA VAL A 335 1.63 4.57 -14.09
C VAL A 335 0.33 5.08 -14.70
N ILE A 336 0.26 5.14 -16.03
CA ILE A 336 -0.86 5.66 -16.84
C ILE A 336 -1.18 4.71 -17.99
N ILE A 337 -1.48 3.44 -17.67
CA ILE A 337 -1.69 2.38 -18.66
C ILE A 337 -3.12 2.42 -19.21
N ASP A 338 -4.12 2.41 -18.33
CA ASP A 338 -5.55 2.35 -18.68
C ASP A 338 -6.21 3.73 -18.49
N VAL A 339 -5.70 4.72 -19.22
CA VAL A 339 -6.17 6.10 -19.10
C VAL A 339 -6.60 6.68 -20.44
N HIS A 340 -7.48 7.68 -20.40
CA HIS A 340 -7.79 8.53 -21.54
C HIS A 340 -6.57 9.39 -21.95
N ASP A 341 -6.47 9.72 -23.23
CA ASP A 341 -5.35 10.48 -23.82
C ASP A 341 -5.16 11.86 -23.15
N ASP A 342 -6.25 12.51 -22.73
CA ASP A 342 -6.20 13.80 -22.01
C ASP A 342 -5.29 13.75 -20.76
N TYR A 343 -5.27 12.63 -20.03
CA TYR A 343 -4.40 12.49 -18.85
C TYR A 343 -2.94 12.27 -19.22
N ILE A 344 -2.67 11.65 -20.36
CA ILE A 344 -1.31 11.50 -20.87
C ILE A 344 -0.78 12.89 -21.26
N GLU A 345 -1.61 13.72 -21.89
CA GLU A 345 -1.28 15.14 -22.15
C GLU A 345 -1.04 15.90 -20.84
N GLU A 346 -1.87 15.70 -19.82
CA GLU A 346 -1.73 16.33 -18.49
C GLU A 346 -0.32 16.16 -17.91
N PHE A 347 0.24 14.94 -17.99
CA PHE A 347 1.56 14.64 -17.42
C PHE A 347 2.72 14.87 -18.40
N LEU A 348 2.53 14.61 -19.69
CA LEU A 348 3.61 14.70 -20.68
C LEU A 348 3.82 16.11 -21.22
N PHE A 349 2.82 16.99 -21.21
CA PHE A 349 3.00 18.36 -21.69
C PHE A 349 3.54 19.24 -20.56
N ASP A 350 4.64 19.93 -20.84
CA ASP A 350 5.35 20.81 -19.90
C ASP A 350 4.55 22.08 -19.54
N THR A 351 3.53 22.41 -20.31
CA THR A 351 2.61 23.51 -20.02
C THR A 351 1.65 23.22 -18.88
N LYS A 352 1.49 21.96 -18.48
CA LYS A 352 0.49 21.53 -17.49
C LYS A 352 1.11 21.04 -16.20
N THR A 353 2.18 20.27 -16.34
CA THR A 353 2.88 19.63 -15.23
C THR A 353 4.37 19.96 -15.30
N TYR A 354 5.04 19.92 -14.16
CA TYR A 354 6.50 19.82 -14.07
C TYR A 354 6.87 18.49 -13.39
N LEU A 355 7.56 17.64 -14.15
CA LEU A 355 8.13 16.39 -13.64
C LEU A 355 9.60 16.59 -13.24
N GLN A 356 10.08 15.86 -12.24
CA GLN A 356 11.52 15.76 -11.95
C GLN A 356 12.25 14.89 -12.98
N ASN A 357 13.57 14.89 -12.95
CA ASN A 357 14.37 13.96 -13.75
C ASN A 357 14.28 12.53 -13.19
N ASN A 358 14.63 11.56 -14.02
CA ASN A 358 14.71 10.14 -13.69
C ASN A 358 13.37 9.41 -13.47
N ILE A 359 12.29 9.89 -14.08
CA ILE A 359 10.97 9.26 -13.96
C ILE A 359 10.94 7.88 -14.61
N ILE A 360 10.33 6.93 -13.91
CA ILE A 360 9.87 5.66 -14.46
C ILE A 360 8.46 5.85 -14.99
N LEU A 361 8.25 5.71 -16.30
CA LEU A 361 6.94 5.84 -16.92
C LEU A 361 6.43 4.46 -17.37
N GLN A 362 5.23 4.10 -16.94
CA GLN A 362 4.49 2.95 -17.44
C GLN A 362 3.25 3.43 -18.19
N ILE A 363 3.13 3.06 -19.46
CA ILE A 363 2.10 3.61 -20.35
C ILE A 363 1.72 2.63 -21.47
N ASN A 364 0.47 2.73 -21.94
CA ASN A 364 0.04 2.04 -23.15
C ASN A 364 0.70 2.66 -24.40
N TYR A 365 1.30 1.82 -25.24
CA TYR A 365 2.04 2.28 -26.41
C TYR A 365 1.17 3.04 -27.43
N GLU A 366 -0.04 2.55 -27.70
CA GLU A 366 -0.93 3.16 -28.70
C GLU A 366 -1.39 4.54 -28.25
N SER A 367 -1.75 4.71 -26.98
CA SER A 367 -2.13 6.00 -26.41
C SER A 367 -0.97 6.99 -26.44
N LEU A 368 0.25 6.54 -26.10
CA LEU A 368 1.45 7.37 -26.21
C LEU A 368 1.70 7.81 -27.68
N GLN A 369 1.52 6.89 -28.63
CA GLN A 369 1.69 7.17 -30.05
C GLN A 369 0.66 8.21 -30.55
N ARG A 370 -0.61 8.13 -30.12
CA ARG A 370 -1.64 9.11 -30.46
C ARG A 370 -1.30 10.50 -29.94
N VAL A 371 -1.02 10.61 -28.63
CA VAL A 371 -0.74 11.91 -27.98
C VAL A 371 0.51 12.58 -28.56
N THR A 372 1.57 11.81 -28.80
CA THR A 372 2.80 12.32 -29.38
C THR A 372 2.76 12.49 -30.90
N HIS A 373 1.63 12.19 -31.54
CA HIS A 373 1.45 12.20 -33.00
C HIS A 373 2.56 11.40 -33.70
N ASN A 374 2.71 10.13 -33.34
CA ASN A 374 3.79 9.26 -33.79
C ASN A 374 5.19 9.80 -33.42
N PHE A 375 5.35 10.33 -32.21
CA PHE A 375 6.62 10.86 -31.71
C PHE A 375 7.15 12.07 -32.51
N THR A 376 6.25 12.91 -33.03
CA THR A 376 6.61 14.12 -33.81
C THR A 376 6.31 15.43 -33.08
N THR A 377 5.45 15.40 -32.07
CA THR A 377 5.05 16.61 -31.32
C THR A 377 6.17 17.12 -30.40
N ASN A 378 6.45 18.43 -30.41
CA ASN A 378 7.48 19.01 -29.53
C ASN A 378 7.01 19.24 -28.09
N ALA A 379 5.71 19.43 -27.85
CA ALA A 379 5.14 19.76 -26.54
C ALA A 379 5.45 18.71 -25.45
N ALA A 380 5.49 17.42 -25.81
CA ALA A 380 5.84 16.35 -24.88
C ALA A 380 7.35 16.08 -24.78
N ARG A 381 8.15 16.62 -25.70
CA ARG A 381 9.56 16.24 -25.86
C ARG A 381 10.40 16.61 -24.64
N ILE A 382 10.14 17.76 -24.01
CA ILE A 382 10.88 18.20 -22.81
C ILE A 382 10.71 17.19 -21.68
N HIS A 383 9.49 16.77 -21.36
CA HIS A 383 9.24 15.75 -20.34
C HIS A 383 9.70 14.36 -20.75
N SER A 384 9.67 14.01 -22.04
CA SER A 384 10.25 12.75 -22.52
C SER A 384 11.74 12.62 -22.22
N THR A 385 12.50 13.73 -22.18
CA THR A 385 13.91 13.69 -21.74
C THR A 385 14.09 13.43 -20.24
N LYS A 386 13.05 13.62 -19.43
CA LYS A 386 13.11 13.37 -17.98
C LYS A 386 12.89 11.89 -17.61
N ILE A 387 12.47 11.07 -18.57
CA ILE A 387 12.16 9.65 -18.38
C ILE A 387 13.46 8.82 -18.38
N SER A 388 13.73 8.09 -17.28
CA SER A 388 14.87 7.16 -17.18
C SER A 388 14.52 5.73 -17.59
N LYS A 389 13.26 5.31 -17.42
CA LYS A 389 12.76 3.99 -17.80
C LYS A 389 11.37 4.13 -18.38
N LEU A 390 11.13 3.46 -19.50
CA LEU A 390 9.85 3.49 -20.21
C LEU A 390 9.34 2.06 -20.39
N TYR A 391 8.26 1.71 -19.69
CA TYR A 391 7.57 0.43 -19.83
C TYR A 391 6.38 0.61 -20.77
N LEU A 392 6.44 -0.03 -21.94
CA LEU A 392 5.44 0.07 -22.99
C LEU A 392 4.53 -1.16 -23.01
N TYR A 393 3.28 -0.98 -22.59
CA TYR A 393 2.26 -2.02 -22.60
C TYR A 393 1.52 -2.08 -23.95
N GLY A 394 1.00 -3.26 -24.30
CA GLY A 394 0.15 -3.47 -25.48
C GLY A 394 0.90 -3.57 -26.82
N LYS A 395 2.24 -3.67 -26.81
CA LYS A 395 3.05 -3.63 -28.02
C LYS A 395 3.85 -4.91 -28.23
N THR A 396 3.93 -5.37 -29.49
CA THR A 396 4.69 -6.58 -29.84
C THR A 396 6.02 -6.33 -30.58
N LYS A 397 6.22 -5.18 -31.26
CA LYS A 397 7.52 -4.70 -31.84
C LYS A 397 7.34 -3.36 -32.58
N CYS A 398 8.34 -2.47 -32.57
CA CYS A 398 8.45 -1.31 -33.47
C CYS A 398 9.91 -0.94 -33.67
N SER A 399 10.21 -0.09 -34.64
CA SER A 399 11.56 0.44 -34.85
C SER A 399 11.96 1.29 -33.65
N ASN A 400 12.97 0.84 -32.91
CA ASN A 400 13.48 1.54 -31.73
C ASN A 400 14.01 2.96 -32.03
N SER A 401 14.28 3.32 -33.29
CA SER A 401 14.89 4.61 -33.67
C SER A 401 14.07 5.82 -33.25
N CYS A 402 12.79 5.90 -33.64
CA CYS A 402 11.96 7.07 -33.31
C CYS A 402 11.73 7.21 -31.80
N LEU A 403 11.58 6.08 -31.10
CA LEU A 403 11.44 6.07 -29.64
C LEU A 403 12.71 6.53 -28.93
N GLN A 404 13.88 6.10 -29.40
CA GLN A 404 15.17 6.52 -28.83
C GLN A 404 15.43 8.00 -29.07
N GLU A 405 15.04 8.55 -30.22
CA GLU A 405 15.13 10.00 -30.47
C GLU A 405 14.22 10.83 -29.57
N TYR A 406 13.03 10.30 -29.26
CA TYR A 406 12.03 10.98 -28.43
C TYR A 406 12.30 10.81 -26.93
N PHE A 407 12.84 9.66 -26.52
CA PHE A 407 13.22 9.33 -25.13
C PHE A 407 14.72 8.99 -25.04
N PRO A 408 15.61 9.98 -25.21
CA PRO A 408 17.05 9.74 -25.40
C PRO A 408 17.76 9.11 -24.20
N TYR A 409 17.22 9.26 -22.99
CA TYR A 409 17.82 8.74 -21.76
C TYR A 409 17.06 7.55 -21.17
N ALA A 410 15.96 7.13 -21.79
CA ALA A 410 15.12 6.09 -21.24
C ALA A 410 15.65 4.70 -21.61
N LYS A 411 15.76 3.82 -20.62
CA LYS A 411 15.80 2.38 -20.85
C LYS A 411 14.39 1.91 -21.24
N ILE A 412 14.19 1.56 -22.51
CA ILE A 412 12.91 1.07 -23.03
C ILE A 412 12.75 -0.41 -22.67
N CYS A 413 11.64 -0.74 -22.03
CA CYS A 413 11.27 -2.07 -21.59
C CYS A 413 9.91 -2.46 -22.18
N TYR A 414 9.77 -3.72 -22.59
CA TYR A 414 8.51 -4.30 -23.04
C TYR A 414 8.16 -5.40 -22.04
N PRO A 415 7.30 -5.13 -21.04
CA PRO A 415 6.84 -6.17 -20.15
C PRO A 415 6.08 -7.21 -20.98
N ASP A 416 6.33 -8.49 -20.71
CA ASP A 416 5.57 -9.56 -21.33
C ASP A 416 4.08 -9.40 -20.95
N ILE A 417 3.22 -9.43 -21.97
CA ILE A 417 1.77 -9.43 -21.77
C ILE A 417 1.42 -10.82 -21.23
N PHE A 418 1.02 -10.90 -19.97
CA PHE A 418 0.50 -12.13 -19.36
C PHE A 418 -1.01 -12.19 -19.42
#